data_AF-A0A6B2CLQ8-F1
#
_entry.id   AF-A0A6B2CLQ8-F1
#
_cell.length_a   1.000
_cell.length_b   1.000
_cell.length_c   1.000
_cell.angle_alpha   90.00
_cell.angle_beta   90.00
_cell.angle_gamma   90.00
#
_symmetry.space_group_name_H-M   'P 1'
#
loop_
_entity.id
_entity.type
_entity.pdbx_description
1 polymer ?
#
loop_
_entity_poly.entity_id
_entity_poly.type
_entity_poly.pdbx_seq_one_letter_code
_entity_poly.pdbx_strand_id
1 'polypeptide(L)' 'MVVRVELIDCRNSNMNGLRGLVVNHTEDTISLLTETGRVLTIPIDSCRYYVWFENCT' A
#
# COMPACT_ATOMS: atom_id res chain seq x y z
N MET A 1 0.03 14.42 5.30
CA MET A 1 0.51 13.26 6.08
C MET A 1 1.00 12.21 5.11
N VAL A 2 2.20 11.67 5.30
CA VAL A 2 2.70 10.57 4.46
C VAL A 2 2.24 9.27 5.11
N VAL A 3 1.51 8.45 4.36
CA VAL A 3 0.98 7.18 4.85
C VAL A 3 1.80 6.06 4.23
N ARG A 4 2.59 5.37 5.05
CA ARG A 4 3.32 4.17 4.64
C ARG A 4 2.46 2.94 4.88
N VAL A 5 2.47 2.01 3.93
CA VAL A 5 1.72 0.76 4.05
C VAL A 5 2.58 -0.45 3.70
N GLU A 6 2.18 -1.59 4.25
CA GLU A 6 2.72 -2.92 3.94
C GLU A 6 1.57 -3.83 3.54
N LEU A 7 1.65 -4.41 2.34
CA LEU A 7 0.63 -5.31 1.82
C LEU A 7 0.71 -6.68 2.49
N ILE A 8 -0.43 -7.18 2.91
CA ILE A 8 -0.60 -8.51 3.51
C ILE A 8 -1.82 -9.21 2.92
N ASP A 9 -1.80 -10.53 2.88
CA ASP A 9 -2.97 -11.32 2.46
C ASP A 9 -3.59 -10.86 1.12
N CYS A 10 -2.74 -10.66 0.12
CA CYS A 10 -3.13 -10.34 -1.24
C CYS A 10 -3.58 -11.59 -2.00
N ARG A 11 -4.59 -11.43 -2.87
CA ARG A 11 -4.99 -12.43 -3.86
C ARG A 11 -3.81 -12.87 -4.73
N ASN A 12 -2.92 -11.94 -5.08
CA ASN A 12 -1.61 -12.25 -5.65
C ASN A 12 -0.57 -12.29 -4.54
N SER A 13 -0.19 -13.50 -4.11
CA SER A 13 0.74 -13.71 -3.00
C SER A 13 2.13 -13.11 -3.22
N ASN A 14 2.53 -12.87 -4.48
CA ASN A 14 3.81 -12.21 -4.80
C ASN A 14 3.86 -10.74 -4.37
N MET A 15 2.70 -10.16 -4.04
CA MET A 15 2.60 -8.78 -3.55
C MET A 15 2.69 -8.68 -2.03
N ASN A 16 2.59 -9.81 -1.31
CA ASN A 16 2.69 -9.82 0.15
C ASN A 16 4.10 -9.37 0.59
N GLY A 17 4.15 -8.46 1.55
CA GLY A 17 5.38 -7.86 2.04
C GLY A 17 5.87 -6.67 1.19
N LEU A 18 5.19 -6.30 0.10
CA LEU A 18 5.48 -5.05 -0.59
C LEU A 18 5.17 -3.85 0.31
N ARG A 19 6.15 -2.95 0.38
CA ARG A 19 6.07 -1.71 1.15
C ARG A 19 6.08 -0.51 0.21
N GLY A 20 5.30 0.49 0.58
CA GLY A 20 5.21 1.70 -0.22
C GLY A 20 4.52 2.84 0.49
N LEU A 21 4.54 3.98 -0.18
CA LEU A 21 3.83 5.19 0.24
C LEU A 21 2.53 5.30 -0.55
N VAL A 22 1.42 5.56 0.15
CA VAL A 22 0.16 5.86 -0.51
C VAL A 22 0.27 7.23 -1.17
N VAL A 23 0.17 7.26 -2.49
CA VAL A 23 0.22 8.50 -3.29
C VAL A 23 -1.13 8.90 -3.85
N ASN A 24 -2.06 7.95 -3.99
CA ASN A 24 -3.44 8.23 -4.36
C ASN A 24 -4.38 7.17 -3.75
N HIS A 25 -5.62 7.57 -3.49
CA HIS A 25 -6.67 6.71 -2.98
C HIS A 25 -8.01 7.09 -3.61
N THR A 26 -8.71 6.09 -4.12
CA THR A 26 -10.05 6.18 -4.69
C THR A 26 -10.96 5.20 -3.96
N GLU A 27 -12.25 5.19 -4.27
CA GLU A 27 -13.20 4.24 -3.67
C GLU A 27 -12.83 2.77 -3.90
N ASP A 28 -12.22 2.45 -5.05
CA ASP A 28 -11.94 1.06 -5.44
C ASP A 28 -10.44 0.70 -5.44
N THR A 29 -9.56 1.70 -5.47
CA THR A 29 -8.12 1.48 -5.68
C THR A 29 -7.23 2.36 -4.82
N ILE A 30 -6.06 1.81 -4.48
CA ILE A 30 -4.94 2.49 -3.83
C ILE A 30 -3.76 2.49 -4.78
N SER A 31 -3.12 3.66 -4.94
CA SER A 31 -1.83 3.77 -5.65
C SER A 31 -0.69 3.87 -4.65
N LEU A 32 0.25 2.93 -4.76
CA LEU A 32 1.44 2.83 -3.92
C LEU A 32 2.70 3.18 -4.72
N LEU A 33 3.46 4.15 -4.23
CA LEU A 33 4.85 4.33 -4.63
C LEU A 33 5.73 3.37 -3.83
N THR A 34 6.22 2.34 -4.49
CA THR A 34 7.13 1.33 -3.91
C THR A 34 8.52 1.93 -3.65
N GLU A 35 9.31 1.26 -2.81
CA GLU A 35 10.71 1.65 -2.54
C GLU A 35 11.60 1.62 -3.79
N THR A 36 11.20 0.88 -4.83
CA THR A 36 11.89 0.84 -6.13
C THR A 36 11.59 2.07 -7.02
N GLY A 37 10.74 2.99 -6.57
CA GLY A 37 10.31 4.15 -7.35
C GLY A 37 9.19 3.87 -8.35
N ARG A 38 8.66 2.64 -8.38
CA ARG A 38 7.50 2.28 -9.21
C ARG A 38 6.19 2.57 -8.51
N VAL A 39 5.21 3.08 -9.26
CA VAL A 39 3.82 3.23 -8.81
C VAL A 39 3.03 1.99 -9.19
N LEU A 40 2.36 1.38 -8.21
CA LEU A 40 1.46 0.26 -8.38
C LEU A 40 0.04 0.68 -8.02
N THR A 41 -0.94 0.34 -8.85
CA THR A 41 -2.36 0.53 -8.55
C THR A 41 -2.96 -0.81 -8.13
N ILE A 42 -3.59 -0.82 -6.97
CA ILE A 42 -4.04 -2.03 -6.27
C ILE A 42 -5.53 -1.87 -5.96
N PRO A 43 -6.39 -2.82 -6.39
CA PRO A 43 -7.79 -2.83 -5.97
C PRO A 43 -7.90 -3.09 -4.46
N ILE A 44 -8.74 -2.33 -3.76
CA ILE A 44 -8.88 -2.44 -2.29
C ILE A 44 -9.34 -3.84 -1.87
N ASP A 45 -10.25 -4.46 -2.63
CA ASP A 45 -10.74 -5.81 -2.36
C ASP A 45 -9.72 -6.93 -2.67
N SER A 46 -8.55 -6.58 -3.20
CA SER A 46 -7.54 -7.56 -3.61
C SER A 46 -6.50 -7.88 -2.53
N CYS A 47 -6.34 -7.01 -1.53
CA CYS A 47 -5.27 -7.11 -0.52
C CYS A 47 -5.71 -6.49 0.81
N ARG A 48 -5.22 -7.05 1.91
CA ARG A 48 -5.18 -6.34 3.19
C ARG A 48 -3.86 -5.56 3.29
N TYR A 49 -3.77 -4.62 4.21
CA TYR A 49 -2.54 -3.87 4.42
C TYR A 49 -2.46 -3.32 5.84
N TYR A 50 -1.23 -3.24 6.36
CA TYR A 50 -0.94 -2.47 7.57
C TYR A 50 -0.68 -1.02 7.20
N VAL A 51 -1.17 -0.11 8.03
CA VAL A 51 -0.94 1.34 7.90
C VAL A 51 0.00 1.79 9.01
N TRP A 52 1.13 2.37 8.62
CA TRP A 52 2.11 2.94 9.53
C TRP A 52 1.81 4.42 9.70
N PHE A 53 1.25 4.78 10.86
CA PHE A 53 1.16 6.16 11.29
C PHE A 53 2.46 6.50 12.01
N GLU A 54 3.30 7.35 11.42
CA GLU A 54 4.44 7.97 12.14
C GLU A 54 3.92 8.99 13.15
N ASN A 55 3.17 8.52 14.16
CA ASN A 55 2.91 9.27 15.38
C ASN A 55 4.10 9.03 16.32
N CYS A 56 5.24 9.64 16.00
CA CYS A 56 6.27 9.89 17.00
C CYS A 56 5.93 11.25 17.65
N THR A 57 5.07 11.23 18.66
CA THR A 57 4.95 12.33 19.64
C THR A 57 5.94 12.15 20.76
#